data_AF-A0A8B5Y6Q0-F1
#
_entry.id   AF-A0A8B5Y6Q0-F1
#
_cell.length_a   1.000
_cell.length_b   1.000
_cell.length_c   1.000
_cell.angle_alpha   90.00
_cell.angle_beta   90.00
_cell.angle_gamma   90.00
#
_symmetry.space_group_name_H-M   'P 1'
#
loop_
_entity.id
_entity.type
_entity.pdbx_description
1 polymer ?
#
loop_
_entity_poly.entity_id
_entity_poly.type
_entity_poly.pdbx_seq_one_letter_code
_entity_poly.pdbx_strand_id
1 'polypeptide(L)'
;MLTASGASANNGTKATPSLQADILGDWREEVVWRAEDSSELRIYTTTDVTEHRMYTLMHDAVYRLGIAWQNVGYNQPPHTGFYLGEGMQTPEKPNIYTR
;
A
#
# COMPACT_ATOMS: atom_id res chain seq x y z
N MET A 1 -9.36 1.18 -14.90
CA MET A 1 -7.92 0.92 -14.66
C MET A 1 -7.24 2.26 -14.45
N LEU A 2 -6.35 2.38 -13.47
CA LEU A 2 -5.62 3.63 -13.19
C LEU A 2 -4.68 3.98 -14.35
N THR A 3 -4.61 5.26 -14.73
CA THR A 3 -3.60 5.81 -15.64
C THR A 3 -2.92 7.00 -14.97
N ALA A 4 -1.68 6.84 -14.55
CA ALA A 4 -0.92 7.85 -13.80
C ALA A 4 -0.07 8.74 -14.74
N SER A 5 -0.74 9.54 -15.59
CA SER A 5 -0.05 10.40 -16.56
C SER A 5 0.85 11.45 -15.87
N GLY A 6 2.07 11.63 -16.39
CA GLY A 6 3.07 12.55 -15.84
C GLY A 6 3.71 12.08 -14.54
N ALA A 7 3.41 10.85 -14.09
CA ALA A 7 4.08 10.20 -12.97
C ALA A 7 5.06 9.14 -13.49
N SER A 8 6.14 8.90 -12.74
CA SER A 8 7.19 7.97 -13.12
C SER A 8 7.52 7.00 -11.99
N ALA A 9 7.80 5.76 -12.38
CA ALA A 9 8.35 4.74 -11.49
C ALA A 9 9.87 4.96 -11.28
N ASN A 10 10.42 4.23 -10.32
CA ASN A 10 11.83 4.31 -9.91
C ASN A 10 12.60 3.02 -10.26
N ASN A 11 13.92 3.05 -10.02
CA ASN A 11 14.79 1.87 -10.05
C ASN A 11 14.92 1.18 -11.42
N GLY A 12 14.83 1.94 -12.53
CA GLY A 12 15.08 1.45 -13.88
C GLY A 12 14.10 0.35 -14.30
N THR A 13 14.62 -0.81 -14.74
CA THR A 13 13.78 -1.94 -15.17
C THR A 13 12.97 -2.58 -14.04
N LYS A 14 13.29 -2.27 -12.77
CA LYS A 14 12.45 -2.70 -11.63
C LYS A 14 11.12 -1.96 -11.57
N ALA A 15 11.04 -0.75 -12.12
CA ALA A 15 9.82 0.04 -12.24
C ALA A 15 8.97 0.09 -10.95
N THR A 16 9.60 0.33 -9.80
CA THR A 16 8.92 0.32 -8.49
C THR A 16 8.28 1.67 -8.19
N PRO A 17 7.17 1.73 -7.44
CA PRO A 17 6.68 3.01 -6.91
C PRO A 17 7.67 3.62 -5.92
N SER A 18 7.46 4.89 -5.57
CA SER A 18 8.14 5.49 -4.42
C SER A 18 7.66 4.85 -3.11
N LEU A 19 6.37 4.51 -3.04
CA LEU A 19 5.74 3.73 -1.97
C LEU A 19 4.43 3.11 -2.48
N GLN A 20 4.09 1.90 -2.06
CA GLN A 20 2.73 1.33 -2.11
C GLN A 20 2.33 0.96 -0.69
N ALA A 21 1.27 1.57 -0.18
CA ALA A 21 0.83 1.37 1.20
C ALA A 21 -0.60 1.90 1.42
N ASP A 22 -1.41 1.24 2.26
CA ASP A 22 -2.58 1.87 2.92
C ASP A 22 -2.06 2.93 3.89
N ILE A 23 -2.13 4.20 3.50
CA ILE A 23 -1.68 5.33 4.33
C ILE A 23 -2.80 6.33 4.59
N LEU A 24 -3.91 6.22 3.86
CA LEU A 24 -5.09 7.08 3.95
C LEU A 24 -6.36 6.25 3.66
N GLY A 25 -7.52 6.74 4.08
CA GLY A 25 -8.80 6.17 3.66
C GLY A 25 -9.16 4.84 4.31
N ASP A 26 -9.56 3.86 3.50
CA ASP A 26 -9.91 2.51 3.95
C ASP A 26 -8.75 1.52 3.76
N TRP A 27 -9.03 0.23 3.68
CA TRP A 27 -8.01 -0.82 3.65
C TRP A 27 -7.21 -0.93 2.35
N ARG A 28 -7.67 -0.27 1.27
CA ARG A 28 -7.04 -0.41 -0.05
C ARG A 28 -5.78 0.44 -0.11
N GLU A 29 -4.80 -0.04 -0.83
CA GLU A 29 -3.48 0.57 -0.83
C GLU A 29 -3.43 1.80 -1.75
N GLU A 30 -2.84 2.89 -1.25
CA GLU A 30 -2.38 3.98 -2.10
C GLU A 30 -1.10 3.60 -2.85
N VAL A 31 -0.88 4.28 -3.98
CA VAL A 31 0.39 4.26 -4.69
C VAL A 31 0.96 5.67 -4.75
N VAL A 32 2.24 5.80 -4.39
CA VAL A 32 3.01 7.04 -4.46
C VAL A 32 4.01 6.94 -5.59
N TRP A 33 3.90 7.86 -6.55
CA TRP A 33 4.89 8.04 -7.62
C TRP A 33 5.39 9.48 -7.65
N ARG A 34 6.61 9.68 -8.15
CA ARG A 34 7.14 11.01 -8.41
C ARG A 34 6.58 11.56 -9.72
N ALA A 35 6.50 12.88 -9.85
CA ALA A 35 6.39 13.50 -11.17
C ALA A 35 7.60 13.15 -12.05
N GLU A 36 7.45 13.20 -13.38
CA GLU A 36 8.54 12.92 -14.33
C GLU A 36 9.81 13.75 -14.07
N ASP A 37 9.64 15.00 -13.65
CA ASP A 37 10.71 15.94 -13.27
C ASP A 37 11.10 15.86 -11.78
N SER A 38 10.43 15.00 -11.01
CA SER A 38 10.60 14.82 -9.56
C SER A 38 10.32 16.06 -8.70
N SER A 39 9.58 17.05 -9.22
CA SER A 39 9.20 18.27 -8.47
C SER A 39 8.23 18.00 -7.32
N GLU A 40 7.45 16.92 -7.42
CA GLU A 40 6.43 16.54 -6.45
C GLU A 40 6.28 15.01 -6.34
N LEU A 41 5.65 14.58 -5.24
CA LEU A 41 5.12 13.23 -5.07
C LEU A 41 3.60 13.26 -5.23
N ARG A 42 3.07 12.30 -5.97
CA ARG A 42 1.64 12.13 -6.21
C ARG A 42 1.16 10.88 -5.50
N ILE A 43 0.17 11.05 -4.64
CA ILE A 43 -0.50 9.97 -3.93
C ILE A 43 -1.80 9.67 -4.67
N TYR A 44 -1.92 8.44 -5.16
CA TYR A 44 -3.13 7.94 -5.80
C TYR A 44 -3.85 7.01 -4.84
N THR A 45 -5.11 7.33 -4.53
CA THR A 45 -6.04 6.45 -3.79
C THR A 45 -7.14 5.98 -4.74
N THR A 46 -7.73 4.82 -4.45
CA THR A 46 -8.82 4.28 -5.26
C THR A 46 -10.16 4.97 -4.96
N THR A 47 -10.96 5.16 -6.00
CA THR A 47 -12.33 5.69 -5.89
C THR A 47 -13.39 4.62 -6.09
N ASP A 48 -12.98 3.37 -6.32
CA ASP A 48 -13.94 2.27 -6.45
C ASP A 48 -14.71 2.12 -5.14
N VAL A 49 -15.99 1.76 -5.19
CA VAL A 49 -16.77 1.56 -3.96
C VAL A 49 -16.60 0.12 -3.50
N THR A 50 -16.45 -0.09 -2.18
CA THR A 50 -16.35 -1.43 -1.58
C THR A 50 -17.37 -1.59 -0.46
N GLU A 51 -17.95 -2.79 -0.36
CA GLU A 51 -18.82 -3.19 0.76
C GLU A 51 -18.01 -3.78 1.92
N HIS A 52 -16.71 -4.04 1.72
CA HIS A 52 -15.85 -4.66 2.72
C HIS A 52 -15.21 -3.61 3.62
N ARG A 53 -15.41 -3.77 4.93
CA ARG A 53 -14.71 -2.99 5.95
C ARG A 53 -13.67 -3.86 6.64
N MET A 54 -12.43 -3.40 6.64
CA MET A 54 -11.31 -4.01 7.36
C MET A 54 -10.59 -2.95 8.18
N TYR A 55 -9.78 -3.37 9.15
CA TYR A 55 -8.83 -2.46 9.78
C TYR A 55 -7.83 -1.97 8.73
N THR A 56 -7.30 -0.75 8.91
CA THR A 56 -6.16 -0.30 8.11
C THR A 56 -5.06 -1.35 8.17
N LEU A 57 -4.47 -1.66 7.02
CA LEU A 57 -3.39 -2.62 6.89
C LEU A 57 -2.15 -2.16 7.67
N MET A 58 -2.03 -0.86 7.98
CA MET A 58 -0.97 -0.35 8.85
C MET A 58 -1.08 -0.81 10.31
N HIS A 59 -2.22 -1.39 10.70
CA HIS A 59 -2.39 -2.06 11.99
C HIS A 59 -2.21 -3.58 11.92
N ASP A 60 -2.01 -4.17 10.73
CA ASP A 60 -1.55 -5.55 10.60
C ASP A 60 -0.02 -5.62 10.80
N ALA A 61 0.44 -6.51 11.68
CA ALA A 61 1.84 -6.55 12.09
C ALA A 61 2.80 -6.91 10.94
N VAL A 62 2.39 -7.84 10.06
CA VAL A 62 3.24 -8.29 8.94
C VAL A 62 3.25 -7.24 7.84
N TYR A 63 2.09 -6.69 7.49
CA TYR A 63 1.95 -5.64 6.49
C TYR A 63 2.71 -4.37 6.91
N ARG A 64 2.54 -3.91 8.15
CA ARG A 64 3.20 -2.70 8.66
C ARG A 64 4.72 -2.83 8.64
N LEU A 65 5.25 -4.02 8.96
CA LEU A 65 6.67 -4.32 8.80
C LEU A 65 7.07 -4.40 7.33
N GLY A 66 6.22 -4.96 6.48
CA GLY A 66 6.26 -4.90 5.01
C GLY A 66 6.58 -3.51 4.48
N ILE A 67 5.78 -2.54 4.88
CA ILE A 67 5.96 -1.13 4.52
C ILE A 67 7.31 -0.59 5.03
N ALA A 68 7.74 -0.99 6.23
CA ALA A 68 9.01 -0.53 6.79
C ALA A 68 10.24 -1.02 6.02
N TRP A 69 10.19 -2.22 5.41
CA TRP A 69 11.31 -2.74 4.62
C TRP A 69 11.14 -2.58 3.10
N GLN A 70 10.00 -2.08 2.60
CA GLN A 70 9.72 -1.98 1.17
C GLN A 70 10.83 -1.25 0.37
N ASN A 71 11.55 -0.31 0.98
CA ASN A 71 12.65 0.42 0.33
C ASN A 71 13.99 -0.36 0.25
N VAL A 72 14.07 -1.56 0.82
CA VAL A 72 15.32 -2.30 1.00
C VAL A 72 15.58 -3.22 -0.19
N GLY A 73 16.81 -3.18 -0.72
CA GLY A 73 17.24 -4.07 -1.80
C GLY A 73 16.44 -3.87 -3.09
N TYR A 74 15.85 -4.95 -3.61
CA TYR A 74 14.84 -4.85 -4.66
C TYR A 74 13.46 -4.86 -4.02
N ASN A 75 12.81 -3.69 -4.00
CA ASN A 75 11.54 -3.47 -3.33
C ASN A 75 10.55 -4.61 -3.61
N GLN A 76 10.03 -5.24 -2.56
CA GLN A 76 8.98 -6.27 -2.65
C GLN A 76 7.65 -5.71 -2.14
N PRO A 77 6.51 -6.18 -2.67
CA PRO A 77 5.20 -5.78 -2.16
C PRO A 77 5.00 -6.27 -0.72
N PRO A 78 4.22 -5.55 0.10
CA PRO A 78 3.85 -6.00 1.44
C PRO A 78 2.82 -7.15 1.35
N HIS A 79 2.75 -7.94 2.42
CA HIS A 79 1.73 -8.98 2.59
C HIS A 79 1.10 -8.84 3.98
N THR A 80 -0.19 -9.19 4.08
CA THR A 80 -0.91 -9.26 5.37
C THR A 80 -0.51 -10.48 6.18
N GLY A 81 -0.62 -10.39 7.50
CA GLY A 81 -0.40 -11.51 8.42
C GLY A 81 -1.53 -12.54 8.44
N PHE A 82 -2.62 -12.25 7.73
CA PHE A 82 -3.79 -13.10 7.56
C PHE A 82 -4.12 -13.27 6.07
N TYR A 83 -4.91 -14.30 5.74
CA TYR A 83 -5.40 -14.51 4.38
C TYR A 83 -6.41 -13.42 3.99
N LEU A 84 -6.05 -12.59 3.02
CA LEU A 84 -6.91 -11.55 2.44
C LEU A 84 -7.27 -11.96 1.01
N GLY A 85 -8.51 -12.39 0.80
CA GLY A 85 -8.97 -12.93 -0.48
C GLY A 85 -10.35 -13.58 -0.40
N GLU A 86 -10.79 -14.15 -1.53
CA GLU A 86 -12.10 -14.80 -1.64
C GLU A 86 -12.26 -15.93 -0.62
N GLY A 87 -13.38 -15.94 0.10
CA GLY A 87 -13.64 -16.94 1.14
C GLY A 87 -12.83 -16.77 2.43
N MET A 88 -12.17 -15.62 2.64
CA MET A 88 -11.52 -15.32 3.92
C MET A 88 -12.51 -15.29 5.08
N GLN A 89 -12.04 -15.71 6.26
CA GLN A 89 -12.75 -15.44 7.50
C GLN A 89 -12.57 -13.97 7.91
N THR A 90 -13.48 -13.45 8.75
CA THR A 90 -13.30 -12.10 9.31
C THR A 90 -12.00 -12.05 10.11
N PRO A 91 -11.05 -11.15 9.78
CA PRO A 91 -9.79 -11.05 10.51
C PRO A 91 -10.02 -10.67 11.96
N GLU A 92 -9.20 -11.22 12.86
CA GLU A 92 -9.24 -10.84 14.26
C GLU A 92 -8.90 -9.35 14.44
N LYS A 93 -9.43 -8.73 15.49
CA LYS A 93 -9.05 -7.37 15.86
C LYS A 93 -7.54 -7.31 16.14
N PRO A 94 -6.80 -6.37 15.55
CA PRO A 94 -5.38 -6.20 15.85
C PRO A 94 -5.12 -6.05 17.35
N ASN A 95 -4.21 -6.87 17.89
CA ASN A 95 -3.77 -6.81 19.28
C ASN A 95 -2.61 -5.80 19.43
N ILE A 96 -2.94 -4.52 19.49
CA ILE A 96 -1.98 -3.42 19.51
C ILE A 96 -2.39 -2.33 20.53
N TYR A 97 -1.40 -1.55 20.98
CA TYR A 97 -1.61 -0.34 21.78
C TYR A 97 -0.80 0.83 21.18
N THR A 98 -1.29 2.05 21.34
CA THR A 98 -0.56 3.27 20.95
C THR A 98 0.11 3.90 22.17
N ARG A 99 1.17 4.67 21.92
CA ARG A 99 1.89 5.40 22.97
C ARG A 99 1.12 6.62 23.46
#